data_AF-A0A291RD92-F1
#
_entry.id   AF-A0A291RD92-F1
#
_cell.length_a   1.000
_cell.length_b   1.000
_cell.length_c   1.000
_cell.angle_alpha   90.00
_cell.angle_beta   90.00
_cell.angle_gamma   90.00
#
_symmetry.space_group_name_H-M   'P 1'
#
loop_
_entity.id
_entity.type
_entity.pdbx_description
1 polymer ?
#
loop_
_entity_poly.entity_id
_entity_poly.type
_entity_poly.pdbx_seq_one_letter_code
_entity_poly.pdbx_strand_id
1 'polypeptide(L)'
;MRPATGVRSIGSPAGRARCRRGLQRQRRLAQAVSRKRQGSAGRHRATVRLARHHRRVRDIRHHFLHQVSNGQVLLADRWFASSRICSRCGTRNPGLTLADRVFDCECGLRLDRDLNAAVNLAAWGETHCDSQVREPEARAPVINVRRREGTGPRVR
;
A
#
# COMPACT_ATOMS: atom_id res chain seq x y z
N MET A 1 -23.34 -16.49 -5.90
CA MET A 1 -23.44 -15.03 -5.63
C MET A 1 -22.14 -14.57 -4.97
N ARG A 2 -21.28 -13.80 -5.65
CA ARG A 2 -20.03 -13.29 -5.07
C ARG A 2 -20.35 -12.07 -4.19
N PRO A 3 -19.88 -11.98 -2.94
CA PRO A 3 -20.10 -10.78 -2.15
C PRO A 3 -19.41 -9.60 -2.84
N ALA A 4 -20.13 -8.49 -2.98
CA ALA A 4 -19.58 -7.22 -3.43
C ALA A 4 -18.63 -6.67 -2.34
N THR A 5 -17.45 -7.28 -2.19
CA THR A 5 -16.36 -6.65 -1.46
C THR A 5 -15.89 -5.49 -2.32
N GLY A 6 -16.50 -4.32 -2.09
CA GLY A 6 -16.02 -3.04 -2.59
C GLY A 6 -14.65 -2.76 -1.98
N VAL A 7 -13.62 -3.47 -2.41
CA VAL A 7 -12.23 -3.16 -2.14
C VAL A 7 -11.99 -1.82 -2.82
N ARG A 8 -12.18 -0.74 -2.07
CA ARG A 8 -11.98 0.63 -2.55
C ARG A 8 -10.51 0.73 -2.91
N SER A 9 -10.19 0.52 -4.18
CA SER A 9 -8.80 0.44 -4.63
C SER A 9 -8.05 1.69 -4.19
N ILE A 10 -6.86 1.51 -3.64
CA ILE A 10 -5.98 2.60 -3.21
C ILE A 10 -5.65 3.50 -4.44
N GLY A 11 -5.68 2.91 -5.64
CA GLY A 11 -5.56 3.59 -6.93
C GLY A 11 -6.83 4.27 -7.45
N SER A 12 -8.00 4.13 -6.83
CA SER A 12 -9.20 4.83 -7.28
C SER A 12 -9.02 6.35 -7.17
N PRO A 13 -9.53 7.16 -8.12
CA PRO A 13 -9.54 8.63 -8.03
C PRO A 13 -10.07 9.12 -6.67
N ALA A 14 -11.10 8.46 -6.14
CA ALA A 14 -11.68 8.76 -4.84
C ALA A 14 -10.74 8.42 -3.67
N GLY A 15 -9.94 7.35 -3.78
CA GLY A 15 -8.90 6.97 -2.82
C GLY A 15 -7.76 8.00 -2.78
N ARG A 16 -7.23 8.34 -3.95
CA ARG A 16 -6.17 9.36 -4.09
C ARG A 16 -6.62 10.74 -3.60
N ALA A 17 -7.86 11.14 -3.88
CA ALA A 17 -8.43 12.39 -3.41
C ALA A 17 -8.56 12.46 -1.88
N ARG A 18 -8.94 11.35 -1.22
CA ARG A 18 -9.00 11.25 0.25
C ARG A 18 -7.62 11.44 0.89
N CYS A 19 -6.60 10.75 0.38
CA CYS A 19 -5.21 10.91 0.84
C CYS A 19 -4.71 12.35 0.66
N ARG A 20 -5.02 12.97 -0.49
CA ARG A 20 -4.66 14.36 -0.79
C ARG A 20 -5.27 15.34 0.23
N ARG A 21 -6.54 15.18 0.59
CA ARG A 21 -7.22 16.00 1.62
C ARG A 21 -6.59 15.82 3.01
N GLY A 22 -6.22 14.58 3.37
CA GLY A 22 -5.52 14.30 4.62
C GLY A 22 -4.17 15.03 4.72
N LEU A 23 -3.36 14.94 3.66
CA LEU A 23 -2.06 15.62 3.58
C LEU A 23 -2.19 17.15 3.61
N GLN A 24 -3.18 17.71 2.91
CA GLN A 24 -3.48 19.15 2.97
C GLN A 24 -3.82 19.61 4.39
N ARG A 25 -4.61 18.81 5.13
CA ARG A 25 -4.94 19.11 6.54
C ARG A 25 -3.70 19.08 7.43
N GLN A 26 -2.84 18.08 7.29
CA GLN A 26 -1.57 18.01 8.02
C GLN A 26 -0.70 19.25 7.75
N ARG A 27 -0.54 19.65 6.49
CA ARG A 27 0.23 20.85 6.10
C ARG A 27 -0.35 22.13 6.72
N ARG A 28 -1.67 22.33 6.64
CA ARG A 28 -2.35 23.49 7.23
C ARG A 28 -2.14 23.58 8.75
N LEU A 29 -2.27 22.45 9.46
CA LEU A 29 -2.05 22.40 10.91
C LEU A 29 -0.59 22.68 11.28
N ALA A 30 0.37 22.14 10.52
CA ALA A 30 1.79 22.41 10.72
C ALA A 30 2.14 23.90 10.48
N GLN A 31 1.64 24.49 9.40
CA GLN A 31 1.77 25.92 9.13
C GLN A 31 1.13 26.79 10.23
N ALA A 32 -0.01 26.36 10.78
CA ALA A 32 -0.68 27.06 11.87
C ALA A 32 0.14 27.06 13.17
N VAL A 33 0.90 26.00 13.46
CA VAL A 33 1.85 25.98 14.59
C VAL A 33 3.04 26.89 14.28
N SER A 34 3.64 26.74 13.10
CA SER A 34 4.83 27.49 12.67
C SER A 34 4.62 29.01 12.73
N ARG A 35 3.48 29.51 12.24
CA ARG A 35 3.15 30.95 12.24
C ARG A 35 2.92 31.55 13.63
N LYS A 36 2.76 30.75 14.68
CA LYS A 36 2.47 31.25 16.04
C LYS A 36 3.77 31.54 16.79
N ARG A 37 3.80 32.67 17.51
CA ARG A 37 4.91 33.07 18.40
C ARG A 37 5.26 31.94 19.38
N GLN A 38 6.55 31.66 19.51
CA GLN A 38 7.09 30.67 20.45
C GLN A 38 6.64 31.00 21.89
N GLY A 39 6.31 29.97 22.68
CA GLY A 39 5.85 30.13 24.07
C GLY A 39 4.41 30.63 24.26
N SER A 40 3.72 31.10 23.21
CA SER A 40 2.34 31.60 23.35
C SER A 40 1.32 30.48 23.64
N ALA A 41 0.29 30.77 24.44
CA ALA A 41 -0.83 29.85 24.67
C ALA A 41 -1.53 29.43 23.37
N GLY A 42 -1.57 30.32 22.37
CA GLY A 42 -2.10 30.02 21.03
C GLY A 42 -1.29 28.98 20.26
N ARG A 43 0.05 28.99 20.42
CA ARG A 43 0.93 27.96 19.84
C ARG A 43 0.73 26.61 20.52
N HIS A 44 0.58 26.59 21.85
CA HIS A 44 0.29 25.36 22.59
C HIS A 44 -1.02 24.71 22.09
N ARG A 45 -2.11 25.49 21.99
CA ARG A 45 -3.39 25.02 21.42
C ARG A 45 -3.26 24.49 19.99
N ALA A 46 -2.50 25.17 19.13
CA ALA A 46 -2.25 24.71 17.76
C ALA A 46 -1.44 23.40 17.72
N THR A 47 -0.44 23.26 18.60
CA THR A 47 0.40 22.06 18.71
C THR A 47 -0.43 20.85 19.13
N VAL A 48 -1.32 21.02 20.12
CA VAL A 48 -2.26 19.96 20.54
C VAL A 48 -3.16 19.52 19.38
N ARG A 49 -3.66 20.46 18.55
CA ARG A 49 -4.47 20.13 17.37
C ARG A 49 -3.68 19.31 16.34
N LEU A 50 -2.43 19.67 16.06
CA LEU A 50 -1.55 18.92 15.18
C LEU A 50 -1.23 17.52 15.75
N ALA A 51 -0.94 17.43 17.05
CA ALA A 51 -0.66 16.16 17.73
C ALA A 51 -1.85 15.19 17.66
N ARG A 52 -3.08 15.68 17.89
CA ARG A 52 -4.31 14.90 17.72
C ARG A 52 -4.48 14.38 16.29
N HIS A 53 -4.11 15.18 15.28
CA HIS A 53 -4.14 14.74 13.89
C HIS A 53 -3.13 13.61 13.63
N HIS A 54 -1.89 13.73 14.13
CA HIS A 54 -0.89 12.67 14.03
C HIS A 54 -1.33 11.39 14.73
N ARG A 55 -1.93 11.50 15.93
CA ARG A 55 -2.51 10.33 16.64
C ARG A 55 -3.53 9.62 15.77
N ARG A 56 -4.50 10.35 15.19
CA ARG A 56 -5.49 9.75 14.28
C ARG A 56 -4.86 9.04 13.08
N VAL A 57 -3.85 9.64 12.46
CA VAL A 57 -3.15 9.01 11.32
C VAL A 57 -2.42 7.74 11.75
N ARG A 58 -1.77 7.75 12.92
CA ARG A 58 -1.16 6.55 13.51
C ARG A 58 -2.20 5.46 13.75
N ASP A 59 -3.32 5.81 14.36
CA ASP A 59 -4.37 4.85 14.70
C ASP A 59 -4.97 4.20 13.44
N ILE A 60 -5.20 4.99 12.37
CA ILE A 60 -5.63 4.46 11.06
C ILE A 60 -4.61 3.46 10.50
N ARG A 61 -3.31 3.81 10.56
CA ARG A 61 -2.25 2.91 10.08
C ARG A 61 -2.16 1.64 10.91
N HIS A 62 -2.26 1.77 12.23
CA HIS A 62 -2.22 0.63 13.16
C HIS A 62 -3.42 -0.29 12.96
N HIS A 63 -4.61 0.28 12.78
CA HIS A 63 -5.82 -0.49 12.48
C HIS A 63 -5.69 -1.27 11.18
N PHE A 64 -5.18 -0.64 10.12
CA PHE A 64 -4.92 -1.33 8.85
C PHE A 64 -3.91 -2.47 9.03
N LEU A 65 -2.78 -2.23 9.72
CA LEU A 65 -1.79 -3.26 10.00
C LEU A 65 -2.37 -4.44 10.78
N HIS A 66 -3.20 -4.16 11.78
CA HIS A 66 -3.89 -5.19 12.56
C HIS A 66 -4.91 -5.97 11.72
N GLN A 67 -5.64 -5.31 10.81
CA GLN A 67 -6.56 -5.99 9.90
C GLN A 67 -5.82 -6.97 8.97
N VAL A 68 -4.61 -6.61 8.51
CA VAL A 68 -3.84 -7.46 7.58
C VAL A 68 -2.93 -8.47 8.28
N SER A 69 -2.56 -8.25 9.55
CA SER A 69 -1.62 -9.13 10.29
C SER A 69 -2.20 -10.50 10.59
N ASN A 70 -3.52 -10.61 10.70
CA ASN A 70 -4.20 -11.88 10.97
C ASN A 70 -4.62 -12.61 9.68
N GLY A 71 -4.20 -12.12 8.52
CA GLY A 71 -4.49 -12.75 7.23
C GLY A 71 -3.50 -13.88 6.92
N GLN A 72 -3.97 -14.91 6.22
CA GLN A 72 -3.10 -15.90 5.59
C GLN A 72 -2.44 -15.28 4.35
N VAL A 73 -1.14 -15.52 4.17
CA VAL A 73 -0.38 -15.05 3.01
C VAL A 73 0.05 -16.26 2.21
N LEU A 74 -0.44 -16.37 0.98
CA LEU A 74 0.04 -17.36 0.02
C LEU A 74 1.10 -16.71 -0.87
N LEU A 75 2.29 -17.32 -0.91
CA LEU A 75 3.41 -16.83 -1.72
C LEU A 75 3.35 -17.45 -3.11
N ALA A 76 3.12 -16.62 -4.13
CA ALA A 76 3.29 -17.02 -5.52
C ALA A 76 4.76 -17.28 -5.85
N ASP A 77 5.01 -18.20 -6.79
CA ASP A 77 6.35 -18.48 -7.27
C ASP A 77 7.06 -17.23 -7.80
N ARG A 78 8.36 -17.11 -7.49
CA ARG A 78 9.20 -15.98 -7.93
C ARG A 78 9.15 -15.76 -9.45
N TRP A 79 8.98 -16.84 -10.21
CA TRP A 79 8.99 -16.82 -11.68
C TRP A 79 7.59 -16.82 -12.31
N PHE A 80 6.54 -16.68 -11.50
CA PHE A 80 5.18 -16.58 -12.01
C PHE A 80 5.01 -15.30 -12.85
N ALA A 81 4.69 -15.47 -14.13
CA ALA A 81 4.63 -14.40 -15.10
C ALA A 81 3.33 -13.57 -15.02
N SER A 82 2.92 -13.17 -13.81
CA SER A 82 1.64 -12.49 -13.54
C SER A 82 1.43 -11.24 -14.40
N SER A 83 2.48 -10.46 -14.66
CA SER A 83 2.40 -9.23 -15.47
C SER A 83 2.38 -9.48 -16.98
N ARG A 84 2.76 -10.68 -17.45
CA ARG A 84 2.88 -11.03 -18.87
C ARG A 84 1.79 -11.98 -19.35
N ILE A 85 1.07 -12.63 -18.45
CA ILE A 85 -0.06 -13.51 -18.78
C ILE A 85 -1.32 -12.67 -18.93
N CYS A 86 -2.15 -12.95 -19.92
CA CYS A 86 -3.46 -12.31 -20.05
C CYS A 86 -4.44 -12.85 -19.00
N SER A 87 -5.04 -11.98 -18.21
CA SER A 87 -6.01 -12.39 -17.19
C SER A 87 -7.36 -12.87 -17.74
N ARG A 88 -7.59 -12.73 -19.05
CA ARG A 88 -8.82 -13.20 -19.73
C ARG A 88 -8.61 -14.55 -20.42
N CYS A 89 -7.54 -14.70 -21.21
CA CYS A 89 -7.33 -15.86 -22.06
C CYS A 89 -6.11 -16.72 -21.69
N GLY A 90 -5.26 -16.28 -20.74
CA GLY A 90 -4.07 -17.02 -20.32
C GLY A 90 -2.86 -16.91 -21.25
N THR A 91 -2.99 -16.33 -22.45
CA THR A 91 -1.88 -16.17 -23.39
C THR A 91 -0.77 -15.29 -22.79
N ARG A 92 0.49 -15.73 -22.94
CA ARG A 92 1.66 -14.99 -22.50
C ARG A 92 2.12 -14.01 -23.59
N ASN A 93 2.32 -12.75 -23.21
CA ASN A 93 2.94 -11.74 -24.06
C ASN A 93 4.45 -11.63 -23.72
N PRO A 94 5.36 -12.20 -24.52
CA PRO A 94 6.81 -12.14 -24.28
C PRO A 94 7.41 -10.76 -24.58
N GLY A 95 6.77 -9.97 -25.45
CA GLY A 95 7.26 -8.65 -25.88
C GLY A 95 6.99 -7.53 -24.88
N LEU A 96 6.26 -7.80 -23.79
CA LEU A 96 5.92 -6.80 -22.79
C LEU A 96 7.14 -6.40 -21.95
N THR A 97 7.45 -5.10 -21.98
CA THR A 97 8.57 -4.47 -21.29
C THR A 97 8.12 -3.79 -19.99
N LEU A 98 9.10 -3.34 -19.19
CA LEU A 98 8.83 -2.59 -17.96
C LEU A 98 8.24 -1.18 -18.22
N ALA A 99 8.46 -0.61 -19.41
CA ALA A 99 7.91 0.69 -19.78
C ALA A 99 6.41 0.62 -20.11
N ASP A 100 5.93 -0.54 -20.56
CA ASP A 100 4.54 -0.73 -20.96
C ASP A 100 3.61 -0.72 -19.74
N ARG A 101 2.83 0.34 -19.58
CA ARG A 101 1.86 0.49 -18.47
C ARG A 101 0.48 -0.07 -18.83
N VAL A 102 0.22 -0.28 -20.11
CA VAL A 102 -1.01 -0.87 -20.63
C VAL A 102 -0.70 -2.28 -21.13
N PHE A 103 -1.49 -3.25 -20.69
CA PHE A 103 -1.49 -4.62 -21.19
C PHE A 103 -2.56 -4.73 -22.27
N ASP A 104 -2.12 -4.88 -23.51
CA ASP A 104 -2.96 -5.11 -24.68
C ASP A 104 -2.77 -6.57 -25.13
N CYS A 105 -3.89 -7.28 -25.32
CA CYS A 105 -3.90 -8.67 -25.74
C CYS A 105 -4.77 -8.86 -26.99
N GLU A 106 -4.37 -9.80 -27.83
CA GLU A 106 -5.09 -10.19 -29.05
C GLU A 106 -6.52 -10.67 -28.78
N CYS A 107 -6.82 -11.18 -27.58
CA CYS A 107 -8.19 -11.51 -27.16
C CYS A 107 -9.09 -10.28 -26.88
N GLY A 108 -8.61 -9.07 -27.17
CA GLY A 108 -9.31 -7.81 -26.97
C GLY A 108 -9.31 -7.29 -25.53
N LEU A 109 -8.45 -7.84 -24.65
CA LEU A 109 -8.28 -7.31 -23.30
C LEU A 109 -7.29 -6.13 -23.33
N ARG A 110 -7.74 -4.97 -22.82
CA ARG A 110 -6.92 -3.78 -22.62
C ARG A 110 -7.08 -3.24 -21.20
N LEU A 111 -6.04 -3.34 -20.38
CA LEU A 111 -6.05 -2.93 -18.96
C LEU A 111 -4.70 -2.32 -18.55
N ASP A 112 -4.65 -1.66 -17.39
CA ASP A 112 -3.37 -1.33 -16.75
C ASP A 112 -2.60 -2.64 -16.43
N ARG A 113 -1.29 -2.67 -16.71
CA ARG A 113 -0.45 -3.87 -16.53
C ARG A 113 -0.44 -4.35 -15.07
N ASP A 114 -0.38 -3.44 -14.12
CA ASP A 114 -0.33 -3.78 -12.70
C ASP A 114 -1.71 -4.30 -12.25
N LEU A 115 -2.80 -3.81 -12.84
CA LEU A 115 -4.14 -4.38 -12.65
C LEU A 115 -4.27 -5.78 -13.25
N ASN A 116 -3.78 -6.03 -14.46
CA ASN A 116 -3.76 -7.36 -15.06
C ASN A 116 -2.97 -8.36 -14.19
N ALA A 117 -1.80 -7.93 -13.70
CA ALA A 117 -0.98 -8.74 -12.78
C ALA A 117 -1.72 -9.06 -11.47
N ALA A 118 -2.44 -8.11 -10.90
CA ALA A 118 -3.21 -8.32 -9.68
C ALA A 118 -4.35 -9.34 -9.88
N VAL A 119 -5.03 -9.31 -11.02
CA VAL A 119 -6.07 -10.30 -11.36
C VAL A 119 -5.46 -11.69 -11.48
N ASN A 120 -4.32 -11.82 -12.16
CA ASN A 120 -3.62 -13.10 -12.28
C ASN A 120 -3.14 -13.65 -10.93
N LEU A 121 -2.62 -12.79 -10.04
CA LEU A 121 -2.21 -13.20 -8.69
C LEU A 121 -3.42 -13.63 -7.84
N ALA A 122 -4.56 -12.98 -7.97
CA ALA A 122 -5.78 -13.38 -7.30
C ALA A 122 -6.27 -14.76 -7.78
N ALA A 123 -6.29 -14.98 -9.10
CA ALA A 123 -6.65 -16.28 -9.68
C ALA A 123 -5.65 -17.40 -9.30
N TRP A 124 -4.36 -17.07 -9.24
CA TRP A 124 -3.33 -18.00 -8.75
C TRP A 124 -3.59 -18.36 -7.28
N GLY A 125 -3.95 -17.37 -6.45
CA GLY A 125 -4.31 -17.58 -5.04
C GLY A 125 -5.53 -18.47 -4.85
N GLU A 126 -6.57 -18.32 -5.68
CA GLU A 126 -7.78 -19.17 -5.64
C GLU A 126 -7.48 -20.63 -6.02
N THR A 127 -6.54 -20.86 -6.95
CA THR A 127 -6.18 -22.21 -7.41
C THR A 127 -5.18 -22.93 -6.50
N HIS A 128 -4.42 -22.19 -5.69
CA HIS A 128 -3.36 -22.72 -4.82
C HIS A 128 -3.71 -22.59 -3.33
N CYS A 129 -4.96 -22.29 -2.97
CA CYS A 129 -5.39 -22.16 -1.58
C CYS A 129 -5.44 -23.48 -0.80
N ASP A 130 -5.46 -24.63 -1.50
CA ASP A 130 -5.58 -25.97 -0.90
C ASP A 130 -4.28 -26.78 -0.88
N SER A 131 -3.23 -26.34 -1.58
CA SER A 131 -2.11 -27.24 -1.91
C SER A 131 -0.81 -27.02 -1.12
N GLN A 132 -0.68 -25.96 -0.30
CA GLN A 132 0.52 -25.78 0.53
C GLN A 132 0.22 -25.10 1.88
N VAL A 133 -0.21 -25.88 2.86
CA VAL A 133 0.27 -25.65 4.23
C VAL A 133 1.76 -25.97 4.19
N ARG A 134 2.60 -24.95 3.95
CA ARG A 134 4.02 -25.09 4.30
C ARG A 134 4.09 -25.25 5.81
N GLU A 135 4.78 -26.29 6.25
CA GLU A 135 5.29 -26.47 7.61
C GLU A 135 5.57 -25.11 8.28
N PRO A 136 5.08 -24.85 9.50
CA PRO A 136 5.11 -23.55 10.17
C PRO A 136 6.52 -23.04 10.55
N GLU A 137 7.58 -23.70 10.11
CA GLU A 137 8.97 -23.42 10.49
C GLU A 137 9.65 -22.30 9.66
N ALA A 138 9.07 -21.89 8.52
CA ALA A 138 9.65 -20.84 7.68
C ALA A 138 9.02 -19.46 7.93
N ARG A 139 9.03 -18.96 9.17
CA ARG A 139 8.91 -17.51 9.37
C ARG A 139 10.14 -16.88 8.74
N ALA A 140 9.95 -16.16 7.62
CA ALA A 140 11.04 -15.39 7.02
C ALA A 140 11.72 -14.56 8.12
N PRO A 141 13.06 -14.58 8.21
CA PRO A 141 13.76 -13.89 9.29
C PRO A 141 13.34 -12.42 9.30
N VAL A 142 12.88 -11.94 10.45
CA VAL A 142 12.60 -10.53 10.66
C VAL A 142 13.94 -9.79 10.58
N ILE A 143 14.29 -9.32 9.39
CA ILE A 143 15.38 -8.38 9.17
C ILE A 143 14.99 -7.06 9.81
N ASN A 144 15.29 -6.93 11.10
CA ASN A 144 15.34 -5.65 11.78
C ASN A 144 16.48 -4.85 11.13
N VAL A 145 16.19 -4.16 10.03
CA VAL A 145 17.09 -3.18 9.46
C VAL A 145 17.33 -2.15 10.56
N ARG A 146 18.53 -2.17 11.17
CA ARG A 146 18.90 -1.20 12.19
C ARG A 146 18.69 0.18 11.59
N ARG A 147 17.73 0.93 12.16
CA ARG A 147 17.52 2.33 11.83
C ARG A 147 18.87 3.01 12.04
N ARG A 148 19.54 3.47 10.97
CA ARG A 148 20.75 4.27 11.09
C ARG A 148 20.47 5.36 12.11
N GLU A 149 21.24 5.38 13.19
CA GLU A 149 21.19 6.46 14.17
C GLU A 149 21.35 7.76 13.39
N GLY A 150 20.37 8.66 13.53
CA GLY A 150 20.42 9.94 12.84
C GLY A 150 21.73 10.63 13.17
N THR A 151 22.29 11.36 12.21
CA THR A 151 23.41 12.27 12.44
C THR A 151 23.12 13.10 13.68
N GLY A 152 23.97 12.94 14.71
CA GLY A 152 23.86 13.62 15.99
C GLY A 152 23.82 15.14 15.85
N PRO A 153 23.49 15.87 16.94
CA PRO A 153 23.39 17.32 16.91
C PRO A 153 24.70 17.94 16.43
N ARG A 154 24.62 18.83 15.42
CA ARG A 154 25.74 19.70 15.07
C ARG A 154 25.94 20.66 16.24
N VAL A 155 27.03 20.46 16.98
CA VAL A 155 27.52 21.42 17.96
C VAL A 155 27.83 22.72 17.20
N ARG A 156 27.43 23.85 17.81
CA ARG A 156 27.54 25.20 17.23
C ARG A 156 28.98 25.67 17.15
#